data_AF-A0A7G8GJI0-F1
#
_entry.id   AF-A0A7G8GJI0-F1
#
_cell.length_a   1.000
_cell.length_b   1.000
_cell.length_c   1.000
_cell.angle_alpha   90.00
_cell.angle_beta   90.00
_cell.angle_gamma   90.00
#
_symmetry.space_group_name_H-M   'P 1'
#
loop_
_entity.id
_entity.type
_entity.pdbx_description
1 polymer ?
#
loop_
_entity_poly.entity_id
_entity_poly.type
_entity_poly.pdbx_seq_one_letter_code
_entity_poly.pdbx_strand_id
1 'polypeptide(L)' 'MDDPTLHQYAVTYHCGEEWGEEILQSVDLGHAVEAAHAIFPSSCRISIREVKNSPGR' A
#
# COMPACT_ATOMS: atom_id res chain seq x y z
N MET A 1 10.15 14.66 -19.48
CA MET A 1 10.02 13.30 -18.97
C MET A 1 9.22 13.47 -17.70
N ASP A 2 7.91 13.25 -17.78
CA ASP A 2 7.06 13.25 -16.60
C ASP A 2 7.38 11.98 -15.82
N ASP A 3 8.20 12.10 -14.78
CA ASP A 3 8.34 11.04 -13.78
C ASP A 3 6.93 10.75 -13.26
N PRO A 4 6.37 9.55 -13.51
CA PRO A 4 5.05 9.23 -13.01
C PRO A 4 5.11 9.40 -11.49
N THR A 5 4.25 10.25 -10.95
CA THR A 5 4.27 10.56 -9.52
C THR A 5 4.04 9.26 -8.77
N LEU A 6 5.10 8.70 -8.20
CA LEU A 6 5.02 7.47 -7.44
C LEU A 6 4.37 7.81 -6.10
N HIS A 7 3.14 7.35 -5.92
CA HIS A 7 2.42 7.46 -4.67
C HIS A 7 2.92 6.38 -3.71
N GLN A 8 3.03 6.73 -2.44
CA GLN A 8 3.31 5.77 -1.37
C GLN A 8 1.97 5.32 -0.78
N TYR A 9 1.81 4.02 -0.58
CA TYR A 9 0.65 3.40 0.01
C TYR A 9 1.08 2.57 1.21
N ALA A 10 0.53 2.89 2.37
CA ALA A 10 0.71 2.08 3.57
C ALA A 10 -0.31 0.94 3.55
N VAL A 11 0.18 -0.28 3.59
CA VAL A 11 -0.59 -1.53 3.64
C VAL A 11 -0.46 -2.08 5.05
N THR A 12 -1.51 -1.95 5.84
CA THR A 12 -1.62 -2.64 7.12
C THR A 12 -2.22 -4.02 6.87
N TYR A 13 -1.56 -5.08 7.32
CA TYR A 13 -2.03 -6.45 7.16
C TYR A 13 -2.25 -7.11 8.52
N HIS A 14 -3.26 -7.98 8.57
CA HIS A 14 -3.58 -8.78 9.74
C HIS A 14 -3.91 -10.22 9.31
N CYS A 15 -2.98 -11.13 9.56
CA CYS A 15 -3.02 -12.53 9.19
C CYS A 15 -3.08 -13.39 10.46
N GLY A 16 -4.27 -13.61 11.03
CA GLY A 16 -4.41 -14.37 12.27
C GLY A 16 -3.88 -13.61 13.49
N GLU A 17 -2.73 -14.05 14.04
CA GLU A 17 -2.05 -13.36 15.15
C GLU A 17 -0.96 -12.39 14.67
N GLU A 18 -0.59 -12.47 13.38
CA GLU A 18 0.44 -11.62 12.79
C GLU A 18 -0.17 -10.32 12.27
N TRP A 19 0.38 -9.19 12.72
CA TRP A 19 -0.01 -7.87 12.26
C TRP A 19 1.22 -7.04 11.93
N GLY A 20 1.12 -6.23 10.87
CA GLY A 20 2.21 -5.40 10.42
C GLY A 20 1.76 -4.30 9.48
N GLU A 21 2.70 -3.43 9.13
CA GLU A 21 2.52 -2.38 8.13
C GLU A 21 3.68 -2.42 7.15
N GLU A 22 3.37 -2.29 5.87
CA GLU A 22 4.34 -2.24 4.79
C GLU A 22 4.07 -1.04 3.88
N ILE A 23 5.11 -0.43 3.31
CA ILE A 23 4.97 0.70 2.40
C ILE A 23 5.19 0.20 0.97
N LEU A 24 4.17 0.34 0.13
CA LEU A 24 4.25 0.06 -1.30
C LEU A 24 4.33 1.38 -2.08
N GLN A 25 5.17 1.41 -3.10
CA GLN A 25 5.21 2.51 -4.06
C GLN A 25 4.50 2.09 -5.32
N SER A 26 3.52 2.88 -5.75
CA SER A 26 2.71 2.58 -6.92
C SER A 26 2.25 3.86 -7.61
N VAL A 27 1.96 3.75 -8.90
CA VAL A 27 1.43 4.87 -9.71
C VAL A 27 -0.02 5.19 -9.36
N ASP A 28 -0.79 4.21 -8.88
CA ASP A 28 -2.19 4.37 -8.47
C ASP A 28 -2.62 3.31 -7.43
N LEU A 29 -3.78 3.54 -6.82
CA LEU A 29 -4.34 2.68 -5.78
C LEU A 29 -4.69 1.29 -6.30
N GLY A 30 -5.15 1.16 -7.54
CA GLY A 30 -5.47 -0.14 -8.15
C GLY A 30 -4.23 -1.02 -8.24
N HIS A 31 -3.14 -0.49 -8.80
CA HIS A 31 -1.86 -1.19 -8.83
C HIS A 31 -1.32 -1.50 -7.43
N ALA A 32 -1.54 -0.61 -6.44
CA ALA A 32 -1.12 -0.86 -5.06
C ALA A 32 -1.93 -2.00 -4.42
N VAL A 33 -3.23 -2.08 -4.72
CA VAL A 33 -4.12 -3.17 -4.27
C VAL A 33 -3.67 -4.48 -4.90
N GLU A 34 -3.42 -4.53 -6.21
CA GLU A 34 -2.96 -5.76 -6.87
C GLU A 34 -1.61 -6.23 -6.30
N ALA A 35 -0.67 -5.32 -6.09
CA ALA A 35 0.61 -5.63 -5.46
C ALA A 35 0.43 -6.17 -4.03
N ALA A 36 -0.42 -5.54 -3.21
CA ALA A 36 -0.70 -6.01 -1.86
C ALA A 36 -1.38 -7.39 -1.85
N HIS A 37 -2.31 -7.65 -2.76
CA HIS A 37 -2.96 -8.96 -2.92
C HIS A 37 -2.01 -10.04 -3.45
N ALA A 38 -0.95 -9.67 -4.16
CA ALA A 38 0.10 -10.59 -4.57
C ALA A 38 1.05 -10.97 -3.41
N ILE A 39 1.20 -10.08 -2.42
CA ILE A 39 2.07 -10.30 -1.24
C ILE A 39 1.29 -11.03 -0.15
N PHE A 40 0.07 -10.57 0.17
CA PHE A 40 -0.74 -11.11 1.25
C PHE A 40 -1.83 -12.02 0.69
N PRO A 41 -1.96 -13.26 1.20
CA PRO A 41 -3.03 -14.15 0.78
C PRO A 41 -4.40 -13.58 1.16
N SER A 42 -5.45 -13.98 0.44
CA SER A 42 -6.83 -13.51 0.64
C SER A 42 -7.44 -13.85 2.00
N SER A 43 -6.79 -14.73 2.78
CA SER A 43 -7.12 -15.00 4.19
C SER A 43 -6.69 -13.87 5.13
N CYS A 44 -5.74 -13.02 4.72
CA CYS A 44 -5.29 -11.87 5.48
C CYS A 44 -6.23 -10.68 5.27
N ARG A 45 -6.57 -10.00 6.36
CA ARG A 45 -7.29 -8.73 6.27
C ARG A 45 -6.28 -7.63 6.02
N ILE A 46 -6.31 -7.06 4.82
CA ILE A 46 -5.44 -5.95 4.45
C ILE A 46 -6.24 -4.64 4.36
N SER A 47 -5.60 -3.55 4.75
CA SER A 47 -6.10 -2.18 4.62
C SER A 47 -5.03 -1.33 3.96
N ILE A 48 -5.39 -0.68 2.85
CA ILE A 48 -4.46 0.12 2.05
C ILE A 48 -4.88 1.57 2.13
N ARG A 49 -3.94 2.45 2.43
CA ARG A 49 -4.15 3.90 2.44
C ARG A 49 -3.04 4.61 1.70
N GLU A 50 -3.38 5.64 0.94
CA GLU A 50 -2.38 6.52 0.35
C GLU A 50 -1.71 7.34 1.46
N VAL A 51 -0.39 7.28 1.52
CA VAL A 51 0.43 8.18 2.32
C VAL A 51 0.60 9.45 1.50
N LYS A 52 -0.30 10.40 1.74
CA LYS A 52 -0.09 11.76 1.25
C LYS A 52 1.12 12.33 1.97
N ASN A 53 2.26 12.30 1.29
CA ASN A 53 3.41 13.08 1.70
C ASN A 53 3.02 14.54 1.52
N SER A 54 2.41 15.11 2.56
CA SER A 54 1.96 16.49 2.57
C SER A 54 3.18 17.37 2.32
N PRO A 55 3.30 18.08 1.18
CA PRO A 55 4.31 19.12 1.06
C PRO A 55 3.79 20.30 1.88
N GLY A 56 3.90 20.22 3.20
CA GLY A 56 3.14 21.11 4.07
C GLY A 56 3.54 21.04 5.53
N ARG A 57 4.78 21.44 5.84
CA ARG A 57 5.00 22.63 6.67
C ARG A 57 6.42 23.16 6.51
#